data_AF-A0A955TSB7-F1
#
_entry.id   AF-A0A955TSB7-F1
#
_cell.length_a   1.000
_cell.length_b   1.000
_cell.length_c   1.000
_cell.angle_alpha   90.00
_cell.angle_beta   90.00
_cell.angle_gamma   90.00
#
_symmetry.space_group_name_H-M   'P 1'
#
loop_
_entity.id
_entity.type
_entity.pdbx_description
1 polymer ?
#
loop_
_entity_poly.entity_id
_entity_poly.type
_entity_poly.pdbx_seq_one_letter_code
_entity_poly.pdbx_strand_id
1 'polypeptide(L)' 'MGLQRFSTPFGDIEVTHRSLNDGCCEGFRGVDHPVLSVQYHPEASPGPHDSAYVFQQFVSMMKEQAHA' A
#
# COMPACT_ATOMS: atom_id res chain seq x y z
N MET A 1 8.11 7.82 -13.89
CA MET A 1 8.94 6.79 -13.22
C MET A 1 8.09 5.53 -13.13
N GLY A 2 8.56 4.41 -13.69
CA GLY A 2 7.84 3.14 -13.60
C GLY A 2 7.76 2.66 -12.14
N LEU A 3 6.68 1.96 -11.80
CA LEU A 3 6.52 1.36 -10.49
C LEU A 3 7.61 0.27 -10.32
N GLN A 4 8.38 0.36 -9.24
CA GLN A 4 9.46 -0.60 -8.99
C GLN A 4 8.86 -1.90 -8.47
N ARG A 5 9.14 -3.02 -9.17
CA ARG A 5 8.70 -4.36 -8.79
C ARG A 5 9.82 -5.13 -8.10
N PHE A 6 9.46 -5.91 -7.09
CA PHE A 6 10.36 -6.84 -6.39
C PHE A 6 9.73 -8.22 -6.33
N SER A 7 10.56 -9.25 -6.49
CA SER A 7 10.15 -10.63 -6.23
C SER A 7 10.52 -11.01 -4.80
N THR A 8 9.57 -11.60 -4.07
CA THR A 8 9.77 -12.09 -2.70
C THR A 8 9.44 -13.58 -2.62
N PRO A 9 9.88 -14.30 -1.58
CA PRO A 9 9.46 -15.69 -1.36
C PRO A 9 7.95 -15.89 -1.23
N PHE A 10 7.19 -14.80 -1.01
CA PHE A 10 5.74 -14.81 -0.80
C PHE A 10 4.95 -14.26 -2.00
N GLY A 11 5.62 -14.02 -3.13
CA GLY A 11 5.03 -13.43 -4.34
C GLY A 11 5.62 -12.06 -4.68
N ASP A 12 5.21 -11.56 -5.85
CA ASP A 12 5.71 -10.28 -6.35
C ASP A 12 4.97 -9.11 -5.72
N ILE A 13 5.73 -8.04 -5.44
CA ILE A 13 5.21 -6.78 -4.93
C ILE A 13 5.64 -5.62 -5.82
N GLU A 14 4.85 -4.55 -5.78
CA GLU A 14 5.10 -3.31 -6.50
C GLU A 14 5.06 -2.12 -5.54
N VAL A 15 6.08 -1.25 -5.59
CA VAL A 15 6.15 -0.03 -4.79
C VAL A 15 5.08 0.95 -5.25
N THR A 16 4.25 1.42 -4.32
CA THR A 16 3.13 2.34 -4.59
C THR A 16 3.42 3.77 -4.14
N HIS A 17 4.21 3.96 -3.09
CA HIS A 17 4.52 5.27 -2.52
C HIS A 17 6.02 5.42 -2.26
N ARG A 18 6.52 6.64 -2.42
CA ARG A 18 7.88 7.02 -2.05
C ARG A 18 7.90 8.31 -1.28
N SER A 19 8.84 8.41 -0.36
CA SER A 19 9.15 9.66 0.33
C SER A 19 9.69 10.66 -0.70
N LEU A 20 9.16 11.89 -0.67
CA LEU A 20 9.62 12.97 -1.54
C LEU A 20 10.97 13.53 -1.12
N ASN A 21 11.40 13.29 0.13
CA ASN A 21 12.63 13.85 0.67
C ASN A 21 13.86 13.04 0.22
N ASP A 22 13.74 11.71 0.13
CA ASP A 22 14.88 10.80 -0.05
C ASP A 22 14.59 9.60 -0.97
N GLY A 23 13.36 9.45 -1.46
CA GLY A 23 12.97 8.35 -2.37
C GLY A 23 12.79 6.99 -1.69
N CYS A 24 12.84 6.93 -0.35
CA CYS A 24 12.58 5.71 0.42
C CYS A 24 11.20 5.12 0.10
N CYS A 25 11.06 3.80 0.23
CA CYS A 25 9.79 3.12 0.02
C CYS A 25 8.82 3.44 1.16
N GLU A 26 7.63 3.95 0.82
CA GLU A 26 6.59 4.33 1.79
C GLU A 26 5.33 3.46 1.67
N GLY A 27 5.30 2.54 0.71
CA GLY A 27 4.20 1.60 0.55
C GLY A 27 4.37 0.68 -0.64
N PHE A 28 3.72 -0.47 -0.58
CA PHE A 28 3.71 -1.45 -1.65
C PHE A 28 2.36 -2.20 -1.72
N ARG A 29 2.13 -2.86 -2.84
CA ARG A 29 0.99 -3.77 -3.05
C ARG A 29 1.46 -5.12 -3.59
N GLY A 30 0.72 -6.18 -3.30
CA GLY A 30 0.88 -7.48 -3.96
C GLY A 30 0.43 -7.40 -5.42
N VAL A 31 1.10 -8.13 -6.31
CA VAL A 31 0.70 -8.21 -7.73
C VAL A 31 -0.45 -9.20 -7.91
N ASP A 32 -0.30 -10.39 -7.33
CA ASP A 32 -1.23 -11.51 -7.51
C ASP A 32 -2.07 -11.80 -6.27
N HIS A 33 -1.85 -11.06 -5.18
CA HIS A 33 -2.49 -11.25 -3.89
C HIS A 33 -3.06 -9.93 -3.35
N PRO A 34 -4.19 -9.96 -2.62
CA PRO A 34 -4.82 -8.78 -2.04
C PRO A 34 -4.02 -8.27 -0.83
N VAL A 35 -2.84 -7.72 -1.11
CA VAL A 35 -1.90 -7.20 -0.10
C VAL A 35 -1.67 -5.72 -0.37
N LEU A 36 -1.72 -4.92 0.69
CA LEU A 36 -1.29 -3.53 0.69
C LEU A 36 -0.54 -3.24 2.00
N SER A 37 0.43 -2.33 1.94
CA SER A 37 1.14 -1.85 3.12
C SER A 37 1.60 -0.42 2.91
N VAL A 38 1.65 0.35 3.99
CA VAL A 38 2.21 1.70 4.06
C VAL A 38 3.15 1.78 5.25
N GLN A 39 4.19 2.59 5.13
CA GLN A 39 5.18 2.81 6.20
C GLN A 39 4.74 3.90 7.18
N TYR A 40 3.96 4.87 6.71
CA TYR A 40 3.40 5.96 7.52
C TYR A 40 2.11 5.54 8.25
N HIS A 41 1.59 6.46 9.07
CA HIS A 41 0.39 6.29 9.89
C HIS A 41 -0.85 6.86 9.17
N PRO A 42 -1.67 6.05 8.46
CA PRO A 42 -2.87 6.53 7.78
C PRO A 42 -3.98 6.99 8.73
N GLU A 43 -3.94 6.57 9.99
CA GLU A 43 -4.86 6.98 11.05
C GLU A 43 -4.59 8.40 11.56
N ALA A 44 -3.38 8.91 11.32
CA ALA A 44 -2.88 10.17 11.87
C ALA A 44 -3.01 10.23 13.41
N SER A 45 -3.38 11.41 13.96
CA SER A 45 -3.54 11.67 15.40
C SER A 45 -2.25 11.62 16.24
N PRO A 46 -1.36 12.64 16.14
CA PRO A 46 -1.52 13.88 15.36
C PRO A 46 -1.11 13.71 13.89
N GLY A 47 -1.51 14.65 13.03
CA GLY A 47 -1.09 14.69 11.63
C GLY A 47 -2.24 14.97 10.65
N PRO A 48 -1.93 15.14 9.35
CA PRO A 48 -2.93 15.32 8.30
C PRO A 48 -3.67 14.00 8.01
N HIS A 49 -4.92 14.09 7.56
CA HIS A 49 -5.75 12.93 7.22
C HIS A 49 -5.69 12.54 5.73
N ASP A 50 -4.69 13.03 4.99
CA ASP A 50 -4.56 12.87 3.54
C ASP A 50 -4.48 11.39 3.11
N SER A 51 -4.01 10.51 4.00
CA SER A 51 -3.82 9.08 3.76
C SER A 51 -4.97 8.18 4.29
N ALA A 52 -6.07 8.76 4.78
CA ALA A 52 -7.19 7.99 5.33
C ALA A 52 -7.86 7.06 4.29
N TYR A 53 -7.69 7.32 2.99
CA TYR A 53 -8.19 6.46 1.91
C TYR A 53 -7.62 5.03 1.95
N VAL A 54 -6.46 4.82 2.57
CA VAL A 54 -5.84 3.49 2.72
C VAL A 54 -6.78 2.52 3.44
N PHE A 55 -7.53 3.00 4.45
CA PHE A 55 -8.55 2.19 5.12
C PHE A 55 -9.71 1.81 4.19
N GLN A 56 -10.15 2.74 3.34
CA GLN A 56 -11.19 2.46 2.36
C GLN A 56 -10.72 1.42 1.34
N GLN A 57 -9.47 1.50 0.88
CA GLN A 57 -8.88 0.48 0.00
C GLN A 57 -8.85 -0.90 0.66
N PHE A 58 -8.42 -0.97 1.92
CA PHE A 58 -8.41 -2.22 2.68
C PHE A 58 -9.82 -2.84 2.79
N VAL A 59 -10.83 -2.04 3.15
CA VAL A 59 -12.22 -2.52 3.25
C VAL A 59 -12.77 -2.98 1.89
N SER A 60 -12.45 -2.27 0.80
CA SER A 60 -12.84 -2.70 -0.55
C SER A 60 -12.24 -4.06 -0.91
N MET A 61 -10.96 -4.28 -0.59
CA MET A 61 -10.28 -5.56 -0.84
C MET A 61 -10.91 -6.70 -0.05
N MET A 62 -11.32 -6.47 1.21
CA MET A 62 -12.04 -7.47 2.00
C MET A 62 -13.39 -7.87 1.35
N LYS A 63 -14.12 -6.89 0.81
CA LYS A 63 -15.42 -7.14 0.14
C LYS A 63 -15.24 -7.92 -1.15
N GLU A 64 -14.23 -7.58 -1.94
CA GLU A 64 -13.90 -8.29 -3.19
C GLU A 64 -13.54 -9.75 -2.91
N GLN A 65 -12.73 -10.02 -1.88
CA GLN A 65 -12.38 -11.39 -1.50
C GLN A 65 -13.57 -12.20 -0.96
N ALA A 66 -14.52 -11.57 -0.25
CA ALA A 66 -15.71 -12.25 0.23
C ALA A 66 -16.68 -12.68 -0.90
N HIS A 67 -16.52 -12.11 -2.10
CA HIS A 67 -17.38 -12.34 -3.25
C HIS A 67 -16.69 -13.14 -4.38
N ALA A 68 -15.46 -13.61 -4.14
CA ALA A 68 -14.67 -14.45 -5.05
C ALA A 68 -14.88 -15.94 -4.74
#